data_AF-X0RW85-F1
#
_entry.id   AF-X0RW85-F1
#
_cell.length_a   1.000
_cell.length_b   1.000
_cell.length_c   1.000
_cell.angle_alpha   90.00
_cell.angle_beta   90.00
_cell.angle_gamma   90.00
#
_symmetry.space_group_name_H-M   'P 1'
#
loop_
_entity.id
_entity.type
_entity.pdbx_description
1 polymer ?
#
loop_
_entity_poly.entity_id
_entity_poly.type
_entity_poly.pdbx_seq_one_letter_code
_entity_poly.pdbx_strand_id
1 'polypeptide(L)'
;MEFFEDFTEILENLVQVKKNITVIQNQIKSLEGRVKRNQEKQSKQKQRQKKKTTSGFAKPAKISDELCEFMGMEKGTEMARTEVTKHLHEYIKKNSLQVETNKTLIVPDLTLK
;
A
#
# COMPACT_ATOMS: atom_id res chain seq x y z
N MET A 1 37.56 -57.12 -20.06
CA MET A 1 36.82 -56.95 -18.79
C MET A 1 36.65 -55.46 -18.49
N GLU A 2 37.72 -54.66 -18.65
CA GLU A 2 37.77 -53.20 -18.53
C GLU A 2 36.63 -52.44 -19.27
N PHE A 3 36.43 -52.66 -20.57
CA PHE A 3 35.38 -51.97 -21.33
C PHE A 3 33.95 -52.19 -20.82
N PHE A 4 33.67 -53.32 -20.18
CA PHE A 4 32.32 -53.62 -19.69
C PHE A 4 31.96 -52.75 -18.46
N GLU A 5 32.95 -52.43 -17.63
CA GLU A 5 32.77 -51.53 -16.49
C GLU A 5 32.51 -50.09 -16.97
N ASP A 6 33.29 -49.61 -17.95
CA ASP A 6 33.07 -48.30 -18.58
C ASP A 6 31.66 -48.17 -19.18
N PHE A 7 31.20 -49.20 -19.90
CA PHE A 7 29.83 -49.21 -20.44
C PHE A 7 28.77 -49.19 -19.33
N THR A 8 29.02 -49.88 -18.22
CA THR A 8 28.09 -49.91 -17.08
C THR A 8 27.99 -48.53 -16.43
N GLU A 9 29.12 -47.85 -16.22
CA GLU A 9 29.14 -46.49 -15.67
C GLU A 9 28.41 -45.49 -16.58
N ILE A 10 28.62 -45.58 -17.90
CA ILE A 10 27.92 -44.72 -18.87
C ILE A 10 26.40 -44.97 -18.83
N LEU A 11 25.96 -46.23 -18.72
CA LEU A 11 24.54 -46.57 -18.61
C LEU A 11 23.92 -46.07 -17.31
N GLU A 12 24.63 -46.16 -16.19
CA GLU A 12 24.18 -45.60 -14.92
C GLU A 12 24.04 -44.08 -14.99
N ASN A 13 25.03 -43.40 -15.56
CA ASN A 13 25.00 -41.96 -15.79
C ASN A 13 23.80 -41.56 -16.67
N LEU A 14 23.50 -42.32 -17.73
CA LEU A 14 22.34 -42.08 -18.59
C LEU A 14 21.02 -42.21 -17.83
N VAL A 15 20.91 -43.23 -16.96
CA VAL A 15 19.73 -43.42 -16.10
C VAL A 15 19.59 -42.25 -15.12
N GLN A 16 20.68 -41.76 -14.54
CA GLN A 16 20.66 -40.60 -13.65
C GLN A 16 20.25 -39.31 -14.39
N VAL A 17 20.79 -39.06 -15.58
CA VAL A 17 20.39 -37.92 -16.42
C VAL A 17 18.90 -37.96 -16.73
N LYS A 18 18.34 -39.13 -17.07
CA LYS A 18 16.90 -39.29 -17.30
C LYS A 18 16.07 -38.96 -16.05
N LYS A 19 16.52 -39.36 -14.86
CA LYS A 19 15.86 -38.99 -13.59
C LYS A 19 15.90 -37.48 -13.38
N ASN A 20 17.05 -36.85 -13.60
CA ASN A 20 17.22 -35.40 -13.44
C ASN A 20 16.31 -34.62 -14.40
N ILE A 21 16.20 -35.05 -15.67
CA ILE A 21 15.26 -34.46 -16.64
C ILE A 21 13.83 -34.50 -16.11
N THR A 22 13.40 -35.63 -15.55
CA THR A 22 12.05 -35.78 -14.98
C THR A 22 11.83 -34.83 -13.80
N VAL A 23 12.82 -34.68 -12.92
CA VAL A 23 12.77 -33.74 -11.79
C VAL A 23 12.64 -32.30 -12.29
N ILE A 24 13.46 -31.89 -13.27
CA ILE A 24 13.43 -30.55 -13.85
C ILE A 24 12.08 -30.27 -14.52
N GLN A 25 11.53 -31.24 -15.26
CA GLN A 25 10.19 -31.11 -15.87
C GLN A 25 9.10 -30.84 -14.81
N ASN A 26 9.16 -31.53 -13.67
CA ASN A 26 8.22 -31.32 -12.57
C ASN A 26 8.43 -29.96 -11.88
N GLN A 27 9.68 -29.54 -11.72
CA GLN A 27 10.02 -28.22 -11.17
C GLN A 27 9.50 -27.09 -12.07
N ILE A 28 9.64 -27.21 -13.39
CA ILE A 28 9.11 -26.24 -14.37
C ILE A 28 7.59 -26.13 -14.24
N LYS A 29 6.85 -27.25 -14.29
CA LYS A 29 5.38 -27.24 -14.13
C LYS A 29 4.93 -26.58 -12.82
N SER A 30 5.63 -26.89 -11.73
CA SER A 30 5.37 -26.29 -10.41
C SER A 30 5.65 -24.78 -10.39
N LEU A 31 6.71 -24.34 -11.08
CA LEU A 31 7.10 -22.94 -11.16
C LEU A 31 6.11 -22.14 -12.01
N GLU A 32 5.69 -22.66 -13.16
CA GLU A 32 4.66 -22.05 -14.02
C GLU A 32 3.38 -21.78 -13.23
N GLY A 33 2.91 -22.75 -12.45
CA GLY A 33 1.75 -22.58 -11.57
C GLY A 33 1.95 -21.55 -10.46
N ARG A 34 3.19 -21.35 -9.97
CA ARG A 34 3.52 -20.30 -9.00
C ARG A 34 3.56 -18.92 -9.65
N VAL A 35 4.15 -18.80 -10.84
CA VAL A 35 4.23 -17.55 -11.61
C VAL A 35 2.82 -17.04 -11.93
N LYS A 36 1.93 -17.89 -12.45
CA LYS A 36 0.54 -17.52 -12.77
C LYS A 36 -0.21 -16.96 -11.55
N ARG A 37 -0.12 -17.64 -10.40
CA ARG A 37 -0.73 -17.18 -9.14
C ARG A 37 -0.17 -15.84 -8.66
N ASN A 38 1.13 -15.63 -8.81
CA ASN A 38 1.77 -14.37 -8.41
C ASN A 38 1.37 -13.22 -9.35
N GLN A 39 1.26 -13.45 -10.66
CA GLN A 39 0.75 -12.46 -11.60
C GLN A 39 -0.70 -12.06 -11.29
N GLU A 40 -1.57 -13.03 -10.99
CA GLU A 40 -2.94 -12.75 -10.56
C GLU A 40 -2.99 -11.92 -9.27
N LYS A 41 -2.18 -12.26 -8.26
CA LYS A 41 -2.07 -11.47 -7.02
C LYS A 41 -1.60 -10.04 -7.27
N GLN A 42 -0.57 -9.86 -8.09
CA GLN A 42 -0.06 -8.52 -8.45
C GLN A 42 -1.10 -7.70 -9.21
N SER A 43 -1.86 -8.31 -10.13
CA SER A 43 -2.93 -7.62 -10.85
C SER A 43 -4.04 -7.13 -9.90
N LYS A 44 -4.46 -7.97 -8.94
CA LYS A 44 -5.44 -7.63 -7.90
C LYS A 44 -4.92 -6.52 -6.98
N GLN A 45 -3.64 -6.57 -6.62
CA GLN A 45 -3.01 -5.52 -5.79
C GLN A 45 -2.94 -4.18 -6.54
N LYS A 46 -2.54 -4.17 -7.82
CA LYS A 46 -2.54 -2.97 -8.66
C LYS A 46 -3.95 -2.40 -8.83
N GLN A 47 -4.97 -3.24 -9.01
CA GLN A 47 -6.36 -2.78 -9.05
C GLN A 47 -6.81 -2.17 -7.71
N ARG A 48 -6.45 -2.78 -6.58
CA ARG A 48 -6.72 -2.22 -5.25
C ARG A 48 -6.03 -0.87 -5.03
N GLN A 49 -4.79 -0.71 -5.48
CA GLN A 49 -4.07 0.56 -5.41
C GLN A 49 -4.70 1.63 -6.32
N LYS A 50 -5.08 1.28 -7.57
CA LYS A 50 -5.77 2.21 -8.48
C LYS A 50 -7.14 2.65 -7.93
N LYS A 51 -7.85 1.78 -7.20
CA LYS A 51 -9.10 2.13 -6.51
C LYS A 51 -8.91 3.04 -5.29
N LYS A 52 -7.67 3.22 -4.80
CA LYS A 52 -7.34 4.34 -3.90
C LYS A 52 -7.14 5.60 -4.73
N THR A 53 -8.15 6.00 -5.49
CA THR A 53 -8.23 7.40 -5.94
C THR A 53 -8.21 8.24 -4.68
N THR A 54 -7.29 9.20 -4.61
CA THR A 54 -7.21 10.17 -3.52
C THR A 54 -8.61 10.71 -3.27
N SER A 55 -9.15 10.40 -2.09
CA SER A 55 -10.49 10.83 -1.69
C SER A 55 -10.64 12.33 -1.98
N GLY A 56 -11.79 12.79 -2.47
CA GLY A 56 -11.97 14.21 -2.84
C GLY A 56 -11.61 15.20 -1.71
N PHE A 57 -11.59 14.73 -0.47
CA PHE A 57 -11.14 15.42 0.73
C PHE A 57 -9.64 15.73 0.79
N ALA A 58 -8.80 15.00 0.05
CA ALA A 58 -7.35 15.19 -0.05
C ALA A 58 -6.94 16.10 -1.22
N LYS A 59 -7.89 16.53 -2.05
CA LYS A 59 -7.63 17.46 -3.15
C LYS A 59 -7.50 18.89 -2.57
N PRO A 60 -6.42 19.64 -2.89
CA PRO A 60 -6.33 21.05 -2.54
C PRO A 60 -7.48 21.84 -3.17
N ALA A 61 -8.10 22.70 -2.36
CA ALA A 61 -9.13 23.63 -2.81
C ALA A 61 -8.87 25.00 -2.17
N LYS A 62 -9.36 26.06 -2.80
CA LYS A 62 -9.31 27.41 -2.24
C LYS A 62 -10.13 27.46 -0.96
N ILE A 63 -9.52 27.98 0.09
CA ILE A 63 -10.14 28.20 1.40
C ILE A 63 -10.68 29.63 1.47
N SER A 64 -11.71 29.88 2.29
CA SER A 64 -12.23 31.23 2.53
C SER A 64 -11.21 32.10 3.28
N ASP A 65 -11.26 33.41 3.02
CA ASP A 65 -10.32 34.37 3.63
C ASP A 65 -10.39 34.35 5.17
N GLU A 66 -11.59 34.19 5.75
CA GLU A 66 -11.80 34.09 7.20
C GLU A 66 -11.09 32.88 7.81
N LEU A 67 -11.10 31.74 7.11
CA LEU A 67 -10.46 30.52 7.59
C LEU A 67 -8.94 30.58 7.38
N CYS A 68 -8.46 31.26 6.33
CA CYS A 68 -7.04 31.60 6.18
C CYS A 68 -6.56 32.48 7.34
N GLU A 69 -7.32 33.50 7.71
CA GLU A 69 -7.01 34.39 8.83
C GLU A 69 -6.99 33.64 10.17
N PHE A 70 -7.97 32.76 10.42
CA PHE A 70 -7.99 31.87 11.58
C PHE A 70 -6.75 30.97 11.66
N MET A 71 -6.29 30.46 10.52
CA MET A 71 -5.11 29.58 10.42
C MET A 71 -3.78 30.34 10.35
N GLY A 72 -3.79 31.67 10.28
CA GLY A 72 -2.60 32.51 10.13
C GLY A 72 -1.92 32.38 8.76
N MET A 73 -2.68 32.12 7.70
CA MET A 73 -2.19 31.90 6.33
C MET A 73 -2.59 33.05 5.40
N GLU A 74 -1.89 33.18 4.27
CA GLU A 74 -2.20 34.19 3.25
C GLU A 74 -3.54 33.93 2.57
N LYS A 75 -4.24 35.01 2.19
CA LYS A 75 -5.52 34.96 1.47
C LYS A 75 -5.36 34.27 0.12
N GLY A 76 -6.26 33.35 -0.19
CA GLY A 76 -6.22 32.57 -1.44
C GLY A 76 -5.32 31.33 -1.39
N THR A 77 -4.80 30.94 -0.22
CA THR A 77 -4.07 29.67 -0.05
C THR A 77 -4.97 28.48 -0.41
N GLU A 78 -4.43 27.55 -1.19
CA GLU A 78 -5.09 26.28 -1.52
C GLU A 78 -4.63 25.18 -0.57
N MET A 79 -5.57 24.52 0.08
CA MET A 79 -5.24 23.43 1.00
C MET A 79 -6.34 22.37 1.00
N ALA A 80 -5.93 21.13 1.29
CA ALA A 80 -6.84 20.00 1.35
C ALA A 80 -7.73 20.07 2.60
N ARG A 81 -8.99 19.65 2.47
CA ARG A 81 -9.96 19.63 3.58
C ARG A 81 -9.46 18.82 4.79
N THR A 82 -8.66 17.77 4.57
CA THR A 82 -8.04 16.97 5.64
C THR A 82 -7.09 17.79 6.50
N GLU A 83 -6.30 18.67 5.89
CA GLU A 83 -5.35 19.53 6.61
C GLU A 83 -6.10 20.60 7.41
N VAL A 84 -7.14 21.21 6.82
CA VAL A 84 -8.03 22.16 7.52
C VAL A 84 -8.63 21.54 8.78
N THR A 85 -9.18 20.33 8.64
CA THR A 85 -9.82 19.63 9.77
C THR A 85 -8.81 19.28 10.85
N LYS A 86 -7.58 18.95 10.47
CA LYS A 86 -6.47 18.65 11.39
C LYS A 86 -6.03 19.89 12.16
N HIS A 87 -5.83 21.01 11.48
CA HIS A 87 -5.54 22.29 12.12
C HIS A 87 -6.62 22.68 13.13
N LEU A 88 -7.90 22.50 12.76
CA LEU A 88 -9.01 22.77 13.66
C LEU A 88 -9.00 21.85 14.89
N HIS A 89 -8.74 20.55 14.72
CA HIS A 89 -8.63 19.61 15.85
C HIS A 89 -7.47 19.94 16.79
N GLU A 90 -6.31 20.32 16.22
CA GLU A 90 -5.16 20.76 16.99
C GLU A 90 -5.47 22.02 17.80
N TYR A 91 -6.16 22.99 17.19
CA TYR A 91 -6.62 24.20 17.87
C TYR A 91 -7.56 23.89 19.04
N ILE A 92 -8.60 23.09 18.79
CA ILE A 92 -9.58 22.67 19.81
C ILE A 92 -8.88 22.00 20.99
N LYS A 93 -7.89 21.13 20.72
CA LYS A 93 -7.13 20.44 21.76
C LYS A 93 -6.18 21.37 22.50
N LYS A 94 -5.50 22.28 21.80
CA LYS A 94 -4.56 23.25 22.39
C LYS A 94 -5.26 24.22 23.34
N ASN A 95 -6.47 24.66 23.00
CA ASN A 95 -7.26 25.59 23.80
C ASN A 95 -8.23 24.87 24.77
N SER A 96 -8.14 23.54 24.89
CA SER A 96 -8.99 22.73 25.77
C SER A 96 -10.49 23.00 25.61
N LEU A 97 -10.95 23.19 24.37
CA LEU A 97 -12.34 23.52 24.05
C LEU A 97 -13.27 22.30 24.06
N GLN A 98 -12.75 21.10 24.33
CA GLN A 98 -13.54 19.87 24.39
C GLN A 98 -14.19 19.72 25.76
N VAL A 99 -15.44 19.26 25.79
CA VAL A 99 -16.12 18.92 27.04
C VAL A 99 -15.52 17.62 27.60
N GLU A 100 -15.04 17.62 28.85
CA GLU A 100 -14.39 16.45 29.46
C GLU A 100 -15.30 15.21 29.52
N THR A 101 -16.60 15.41 29.75
CA THR A 101 -17.59 14.33 29.81
C THR A 101 -17.93 13.75 28.44
N ASN A 102 -17.76 14.52 27.36
CA ASN A 102 -18.02 14.07 25.99
C ASN A 102 -17.13 14.84 24.99
N LYS A 103 -16.05 14.20 24.55
CA LYS A 103 -15.06 14.78 23.62
C LYS A 103 -15.61 15.06 22.21
N THR A 104 -16.85 14.64 21.90
CA THR A 104 -17.56 15.00 20.66
C THR A 104 -18.18 16.39 20.75
N LEU A 105 -18.39 16.92 21.97
CA LEU A 105 -18.90 18.28 22.19
C LEU A 105 -17.75 19.27 22.37
N ILE A 106 -17.87 20.42 21.71
CA ILE A 106 -16.91 21.52 21.76
C ILE A 106 -17.64 22.75 22.29
N VAL A 107 -16.98 23.52 23.15
CA VAL A 107 -17.41 24.86 23.58
C VAL A 107 -16.56 25.86 22.81
N PRO A 108 -17.07 26.46 21.70
CA PRO A 108 -16.28 27.36 20.87
C PRO A 108 -15.93 28.62 21.65
N ASP A 109 -14.68 29.07 21.51
CA ASP A 109 -14.26 30.40 21.93
C ASP A 109 -14.61 31.45 20.87
N LEU A 110 -14.35 32.73 21.16
CA LEU A 110 -14.67 33.85 20.26
C LEU A 110 -13.98 33.73 18.90
N THR A 111 -12.82 33.09 18.87
CA THR A 111 -11.97 32.89 17.70
C THR A 111 -12.42 31.74 16.81
N LEU A 112 -13.11 30.74 17.37
CA LEU A 112 -13.67 29.61 16.62
C LEU A 112 -15.14 29.80 16.22
N LYS A 113 -15.77 30.91 16.61
CA LYS A 113 -17.21 31.16 16.47
C LYS A 113 -17.59 31.84 15.16
#